data_AF-A0A6A4HRW2-F1
#
_entry.id   AF-A0A6A4HRW2-F1
#
_cell.length_a   1.000
_cell.length_b   1.000
_cell.length_c   1.000
_cell.angle_alpha   90.00
_cell.angle_beta   90.00
_cell.angle_gamma   90.00
#
_symmetry.space_group_name_H-M   'P 1'
#
loop_
_entity.id
_entity.type
_entity.pdbx_description
1 polymer ?
#
loop_
_entity_poly.entity_id
_entity_poly.type
_entity_poly.pdbx_seq_one_letter_code
_entity_poly.pdbx_strand_id
1 'polypeptide(L)' 'EYYSKFVPLKNIDCPCGEEFQTREHVLRACPWYEPHRHILRKASEDVSLFEILGTEKGISALVEFLKVSGALTRDG' A
#
# COMPACT_ATOMS: atom_id res chain seq x y z
N GLU A 1 1.30 -15.10 -26.47
CA GLU A 1 1.10 -15.96 -25.29
C GLU A 1 2.34 -16.00 -24.36
N TYR A 2 2.84 -14.85 -23.92
CA TYR A 2 3.98 -14.75 -22.98
C TYR A 2 3.52 -14.25 -21.61
N TYR A 3 2.55 -13.33 -21.57
CA TYR A 3 2.06 -12.70 -20.35
C TYR A 3 1.33 -13.65 -19.37
N SER A 4 0.60 -14.65 -19.87
CA SER A 4 -0.21 -15.55 -19.04
C SER A 4 0.57 -16.69 -18.37
N LYS A 5 1.82 -16.94 -18.79
CA LYS A 5 2.62 -18.07 -18.31
C LYS A 5 3.61 -17.71 -17.19
N PHE A 6 3.93 -16.43 -17.03
CA PHE A 6 5.03 -15.98 -16.15
C PHE A 6 4.61 -14.99 -15.06
N VAL A 7 3.38 -14.49 -15.09
CA VAL A 7 2.81 -13.78 -13.95
C VAL A 7 2.04 -14.85 -13.19
N PRO A 8 2.49 -15.31 -12.02
CA PRO A 8 1.59 -16.03 -11.14
C PRO A 8 0.34 -15.16 -11.05
N LEU A 9 -0.85 -15.73 -11.23
CA LEU A 9 -2.09 -15.13 -10.78
C LEU A 9 -1.97 -14.99 -9.25
N LYS A 10 -1.09 -14.08 -8.82
CA LYS A 10 -0.94 -13.63 -7.46
C LYS A 10 -2.32 -13.11 -7.16
N ASN A 11 -2.92 -13.70 -6.14
CA ASN A 11 -4.19 -13.27 -5.64
C ASN A 11 -4.05 -11.77 -5.32
N ILE A 12 -4.53 -10.94 -6.23
CA ILE A 12 -4.48 -9.48 -6.17
C ILE A 12 -5.61 -8.97 -5.29
N ASP A 13 -6.52 -9.87 -4.91
CA ASP A 13 -7.59 -9.62 -3.98
C ASP A 13 -7.01 -9.12 -2.66
N CYS A 14 -7.50 -7.97 -2.25
CA CYS A 14 -7.24 -7.45 -0.92
C CYS A 14 -7.92 -8.35 0.11
N PRO A 15 -7.29 -8.65 1.26
CA PRO A 15 -7.96 -9.34 2.38
C PRO A 15 -9.17 -8.55 2.91
N CYS A 16 -9.28 -7.27 2.53
CA CYS A 16 -10.43 -6.43 2.79
C CYS A 16 -11.64 -6.66 1.85
N GLY A 17 -11.52 -7.52 0.84
CA GLY A 17 -12.60 -7.87 -0.10
C GLY A 17 -12.62 -7.07 -1.41
N GLU A 18 -11.67 -6.16 -1.62
CA GLU A 18 -11.48 -5.48 -2.91
C GLU A 18 -10.77 -6.37 -3.93
N GLU A 19 -11.17 -6.31 -5.19
CA GLU A 19 -10.62 -7.15 -6.26
C GLU A 19 -9.13 -6.86 -6.56
N PHE A 20 -8.65 -5.65 -6.23
CA PHE A 20 -7.28 -5.24 -6.53
C PHE A 20 -6.63 -4.48 -5.37
N GLN A 21 -5.53 -5.03 -4.84
CA GLN A 21 -4.57 -4.32 -3.99
C GLN A 21 -3.76 -3.30 -4.80
N THR A 22 -4.39 -2.18 -5.15
CA THR A 22 -3.65 -1.04 -5.72
C THR A 22 -2.91 -0.29 -4.61
N ARG A 23 -1.79 0.36 -4.97
CA ARG A 23 -1.06 1.25 -4.05
C ARG A 23 -1.96 2.34 -3.47
N GLU A 24 -2.81 2.91 -4.30
CA GLU A 24 -3.77 3.92 -3.86
C GLU A 24 -4.76 3.35 -2.84
N HIS A 25 -5.35 2.19 -3.14
CA HIS A 25 -6.25 1.53 -2.21
C HIS A 25 -5.55 1.22 -0.87
N VAL A 26 -4.43 0.52 -0.89
CA VAL A 26 -3.69 0.16 0.32
C VAL A 26 -3.33 1.38 1.16
N LEU A 27 -2.80 2.43 0.53
CA LEU A 27 -2.29 3.61 1.22
C LEU A 27 -3.38 4.59 1.66
N ARG A 28 -4.53 4.66 0.99
CA ARG A 28 -5.58 5.66 1.29
C ARG A 28 -6.92 5.10 1.76
N ALA A 29 -7.34 3.94 1.27
CA ALA A 29 -8.72 3.47 1.42
C ALA A 29 -8.88 2.14 2.17
N CYS A 30 -7.85 1.29 2.18
CA CYS A 30 -7.95 -0.06 2.70
C CYS A 30 -8.27 -0.08 4.20
N PRO A 31 -9.42 -0.62 4.63
CA PRO A 31 -9.80 -0.66 6.04
C PRO A 31 -8.82 -1.48 6.89
N TRP A 32 -8.23 -2.52 6.31
CA TRP A 32 -7.27 -3.40 6.98
C TRP A 32 -6.03 -2.65 7.48
N TYR A 33 -5.62 -1.63 6.74
CA TYR A 33 -4.44 -0.82 7.06
C TYR A 33 -4.76 0.52 7.71
N GLU A 34 -6.04 0.83 7.98
CA GLU A 34 -6.45 2.05 8.67
C GLU A 34 -5.74 2.25 10.03
N PRO A 35 -5.56 1.21 10.88
CA PRO A 35 -4.85 1.37 12.16
C PRO A 35 -3.42 1.89 12.01
N HIS A 36 -2.77 1.61 10.88
CA HIS A 36 -1.40 1.99 10.58
C HIS A 36 -1.30 3.29 9.76
N ARG A 37 -2.42 3.80 9.21
CA ARG A 37 -2.41 4.97 8.31
C ARG A 37 -1.98 6.26 9.01
N HIS A 38 -2.06 6.31 10.34
CA HIS A 38 -1.54 7.42 11.14
C HIS A 38 -0.04 7.68 10.89
N ILE A 39 0.73 6.66 10.49
CA ILE A 39 2.15 6.80 10.13
C ILE A 39 2.29 7.66 8.87
N LEU A 40 1.47 7.39 7.85
CA LEU A 40 1.43 8.19 6.61
C LEU A 40 0.90 9.60 6.88
N ARG A 41 -0.11 9.74 7.75
CA ARG A 41 -0.69 11.05 8.13
C ARG A 41 0.32 11.99 8.80
N LYS A 42 1.37 11.47 9.45
CA LYS A 42 2.47 12.31 9.96
C LYS A 42 3.26 12.99 8.84
N ALA A 43 3.35 12.35 7.67
CA ALA A 43 4.00 12.91 6.50
C ALA A 43 3.07 13.84 5.71
N SER A 44 1.84 13.38 5.44
CA SER A 44 0.81 14.05 4.64
C SER A 44 -0.56 13.75 5.24
N GLU A 45 -1.27 14.75 5.77
CA GLU A 45 -2.52 14.58 6.53
C GLU A 45 -3.62 13.90 5.70
N ASP A 46 -3.72 14.24 4.42
CA ASP A 46 -4.65 13.67 3.44
C ASP A 46 -4.10 12.42 2.74
N VAL A 47 -2.89 11.99 3.10
CA VAL A 47 -2.17 10.85 2.51
C VAL A 47 -2.06 11.01 0.99
N SER A 48 -1.65 12.20 0.56
CA SER A 48 -1.40 12.50 -0.85
C SER A 48 -0.29 11.61 -1.39
N LEU A 49 -0.60 10.82 -2.44
CA LEU A 49 0.42 9.97 -3.07
C LEU A 49 1.58 10.79 -3.65
N PHE A 50 1.32 12.02 -4.09
CA PHE A 50 2.37 12.91 -4.57
C PHE A 50 3.35 13.26 -3.46
N GLU A 51 2.86 13.59 -2.26
CA GLU A 51 3.74 13.92 -1.13
C GLU A 51 4.42 12.68 -0.55
N ILE A 52 3.67 11.59 -0.41
CA ILE A 52 4.17 10.32 0.13
C ILE A 52 5.27 9.73 -0.76
N LEU A 53 5.11 9.80 -2.09
CA LEU A 53 6.07 9.23 -3.03
C LEU A 53 7.10 10.24 -3.55
N GLY A 54 6.82 11.54 -3.43
CA GLY A 54 7.64 12.61 -3.99
C GLY A 54 8.55 13.32 -3.00
N THR A 55 8.45 13.03 -1.70
CA THR A 55 9.26 13.70 -0.66
C THR A 55 10.03 12.68 0.19
N GLU A 56 11.21 13.07 0.70
CA GLU A 56 11.99 12.20 1.59
C GLU A 56 11.23 11.83 2.87
N LYS A 57 10.49 12.79 3.43
CA LYS A 57 9.62 12.59 4.60
C LYS A 57 8.52 11.58 4.28
N GLY A 58 7.86 11.72 3.13
CA GLY A 58 6.85 10.81 2.63
C GLY A 58 7.38 9.39 2.43
N ILE A 59 8.53 9.26 1.77
CA ILE A 59 9.18 7.97 1.52
C ILE A 59 9.57 7.30 2.84
N SER A 60 10.10 8.06 3.79
CA SER A 60 10.45 7.55 5.12
C SER A 60 9.22 7.01 5.86
N ALA A 61 8.12 7.77 5.85
CA ALA A 61 6.86 7.34 6.45
C ALA A 61 6.26 6.11 5.72
N LEU A 62 6.40 6.04 4.39
CA LEU A 62 5.99 4.87 3.63
C LEU A 62 6.78 3.62 4.02
N VAL A 63 8.10 3.74 4.14
CA VAL A 63 8.96 2.62 4.59
C VAL A 63 8.56 2.14 5.98
N GLU A 64 8.31 3.06 6.91
CA GLU A 64 7.82 2.71 8.26
C GLU A 64 6.44 2.03 8.20
N PHE A 65 5.51 2.60 7.44
CA PHE A 65 4.18 2.02 7.24
C PHE A 65 4.26 0.58 6.71
N LEU A 66 5.07 0.32 5.67
CA LEU A 66 5.21 -1.02 5.09
C LEU A 66 5.81 -2.02 6.09
N LYS A 67 6.79 -1.59 6.89
CA LYS A 67 7.41 -2.43 7.93
C LYS A 67 6.43 -2.81 9.03
N VAL A 68 5.59 -1.87 9.47
CA VAL A 68 4.65 -2.10 10.58
C VAL A 68 3.40 -2.84 10.10
N SER A 69 2.86 -2.46 8.95
CA SER A 69 1.59 -3.01 8.43
C SER A 69 1.75 -4.32 7.67
N GLY A 70 2.95 -4.63 7.17
CA GLY A 70 3.17 -5.77 6.27
C GLY A 70 2.54 -5.62 4.88
N ALA A 71 1.94 -4.47 4.58
CA ALA A 71 1.27 -4.23 3.31
C ALA A 71 2.23 -4.33 2.12
N LEU A 72 1.73 -4.77 0.96
CA LEU A 72 2.49 -4.90 -0.29
C LEU A 72 3.72 -5.83 -0.19
N THR A 73 3.81 -6.67 0.84
CA THR A 73 4.83 -7.71 0.96
C THR A 73 4.34 -9.03 0.37
N ARG A 74 5.20 -10.06 0.31
CA ARG A 74 4.84 -11.38 -0.25
C ARG A 74 3.75 -12.09 0.58
N ASP A 75 3.66 -11.75 1.87
CA ASP A 75 2.82 -12.44 2.84
C ASP A 75 1.61 -11.57 3.28
N GLY A 76 1.38 -10.44 2.62
CA GLY A 76 0.33 -9.45 2.95
C GLY A 76 -0.82 -9.38 1.95
#